data_AF-A0A815MSF0-F1
#
_entry.id   AF-A0A815MSF0-F1
#
_cell.length_a   1.000
_cell.length_b   1.000
_cell.length_c   1.000
_cell.angle_alpha   90.00
_cell.angle_beta   90.00
_cell.angle_gamma   90.00
#
_symmetry.space_group_name_H-M   'P 1'
#
loop_
_entity.id
_entity.type
_entity.pdbx_description
1 polymer ?
#
loop_
_entity_poly.entity_id
_entity_poly.type
_entity_poly.pdbx_seq_one_letter_code
_entity_poly.pdbx_strand_id
1 'polypeptide(L)'
;LLIRYNELDHALDDVSISIKSIRTLQQQPTDELNQFILQCQSKDRKLTQHRHELQRLRQTITEISPELHPDDINQLMQKLNVLEIQWSDAERIIRTLIDNLTKKRSEYHDFENKCKRLIEWFEHFLNTEINHRIDGLTLEASLDILKTEIRNLISDKRRSVNDLIIAARVLQRHITDQLQLQTLKQQIDRLEQILNRTEEHDEKRIKKTEIVLKMFHDFEQGLENLRSWMMDTIETNLQKSLSINTLNANQLRDHQQSIIAIETDIEKYTTIVSSVLALGHYLLSEIDIRSRNINSIPRTIQ
;
A
#
# COMPACT_ATOMS: atom_id res chain seq x y z
N LEU A 1 18.30 -70.23 0.31
CA LEU A 1 17.58 -69.86 1.55
C LEU A 1 18.33 -68.82 2.36
N LEU A 2 19.54 -69.10 2.88
CA LEU A 2 20.33 -68.13 3.66
C LEU A 2 20.64 -66.81 2.91
N ILE A 3 20.99 -66.90 1.61
CA ILE A 3 21.25 -65.73 0.76
C ILE A 3 19.99 -64.86 0.60
N ARG A 4 18.84 -65.48 0.30
CA ARG A 4 17.54 -64.79 0.17
C ARG A 4 17.09 -64.15 1.49
N TYR A 5 17.37 -64.78 2.63
CA TYR A 5 17.06 -64.21 3.94
C TYR A 5 17.89 -62.94 4.21
N ASN A 6 19.21 -63.01 3.97
CA ASN A 6 20.10 -61.85 4.16
C ASN A 6 19.77 -60.68 3.22
N GLU A 7 19.41 -60.98 1.96
CA GLU A 7 18.93 -59.96 1.01
C GLU A 7 17.66 -59.25 1.51
N LEU A 8 16.76 -60.00 2.13
CA LEU A 8 15.49 -59.50 2.65
C LEU A 8 15.69 -58.66 3.92
N ASP A 9 16.59 -59.09 4.80
CA ASP A 9 16.93 -58.37 6.02
C ASP A 9 17.63 -57.03 5.74
N HIS A 10 18.54 -57.00 4.75
CA HIS A 10 19.16 -55.77 4.26
C HIS A 10 18.16 -54.81 3.62
N ALA A 11 17.24 -55.31 2.80
CA ALA A 11 16.19 -54.47 2.21
C ALA A 11 15.29 -53.82 3.28
N LEU A 12 15.00 -54.53 4.37
CA LEU A 12 14.25 -53.99 5.51
C LEU A 12 15.03 -52.89 6.27
N ASP A 13 16.36 -53.04 6.38
CA ASP A 13 17.21 -52.02 7.02
C ASP A 13 17.34 -50.74 6.18
N ASP A 14 17.47 -50.87 4.86
CA ASP A 14 17.53 -49.72 3.95
C ASP A 14 16.25 -48.87 4.03
N VAL A 15 15.09 -49.53 4.06
CA VAL A 15 13.79 -48.86 4.25
C VAL A 15 13.73 -48.20 5.64
N SER A 16 14.23 -48.86 6.69
CA SER A 16 14.30 -48.30 8.05
C SER A 16 15.12 -47.00 8.12
N ILE A 17 16.30 -46.99 7.51
CA ILE A 17 17.20 -45.82 7.48
C ILE A 17 16.51 -44.65 6.75
N SER A 18 15.89 -44.94 5.61
CA SER A 18 15.18 -43.92 4.81
C SER A 18 14.01 -43.31 5.60
N ILE A 19 13.18 -44.14 6.26
CA ILE A 19 12.06 -43.70 7.11
C ILE A 19 12.56 -42.85 8.29
N LYS A 20 13.65 -43.23 8.95
CA LYS A 20 14.25 -42.43 10.04
C LYS A 20 14.72 -41.06 9.56
N SER A 21 15.26 -40.96 8.35
CA SER A 21 15.70 -39.69 7.75
C SER A 21 14.55 -38.69 7.54
N ILE A 22 13.29 -39.14 7.56
CA ILE A 22 12.12 -38.28 7.41
C ILE A 22 11.74 -37.64 8.73
N ARG A 23 11.86 -38.38 9.84
CA ARG A 23 11.63 -37.84 11.18
C ARG A 23 12.60 -36.72 11.54
N THR A 24 13.82 -36.76 11.02
CA THR A 24 14.81 -35.68 11.24
C THR A 24 14.44 -34.38 10.54
N LEU A 25 13.63 -34.39 9.48
CA LEU A 25 13.16 -33.16 8.81
C LEU A 25 12.30 -32.30 9.71
N GLN A 26 11.55 -32.91 10.63
CA GLN A 26 10.68 -32.17 11.56
C GLN A 26 11.47 -31.25 12.50
N GLN A 27 12.78 -31.50 12.65
CA GLN A 27 13.69 -30.75 13.51
C GLN A 27 14.53 -29.73 12.74
N GLN A 28 14.46 -29.71 11.41
CA GLN A 28 15.29 -28.81 10.61
C GLN A 28 14.69 -27.40 10.51
N PRO A 29 15.51 -26.34 10.57
CA PRO A 29 15.06 -24.98 10.33
C PRO A 29 14.61 -24.80 8.87
N THR A 30 13.47 -24.14 8.69
CA THR A 30 12.80 -23.92 7.39
C THR A 30 13.19 -22.59 6.75
N ASP A 31 14.49 -22.34 6.61
CA ASP A 31 15.01 -21.03 6.19
C ASP A 31 14.82 -20.80 4.68
N GLU A 32 14.91 -21.85 3.85
CA GLU A 32 14.61 -21.80 2.42
C GLU A 32 13.31 -22.53 2.08
N LEU A 33 12.17 -21.85 2.27
CA LEU A 33 10.84 -22.47 2.16
C LEU A 33 10.62 -23.24 0.84
N ASN A 34 11.09 -22.70 -0.29
CA ASN A 34 10.97 -23.34 -1.60
C ASN A 34 11.86 -24.58 -1.75
N GLN A 35 13.11 -24.49 -1.29
CA GLN A 35 14.06 -25.60 -1.34
C GLN A 35 13.60 -26.73 -0.39
N PHE A 36 13.09 -26.36 0.79
CA PHE A 36 12.58 -27.29 1.78
C PHE A 36 11.30 -27.99 1.32
N ILE A 37 10.37 -27.27 0.65
CA ILE A 37 9.21 -27.90 -0.02
C ILE A 37 9.66 -28.93 -1.05
N LEU A 38 10.64 -28.59 -1.90
CA LEU A 38 11.18 -29.55 -2.90
C LEU A 38 11.83 -30.76 -2.23
N GLN A 39 12.52 -30.57 -1.10
CA GLN A 39 13.12 -31.65 -0.32
C GLN A 39 12.04 -32.57 0.28
N CYS A 40 10.97 -32.00 0.86
CA CYS A 40 9.83 -32.77 1.37
C CYS A 40 9.12 -33.54 0.25
N GLN A 41 8.87 -32.91 -0.91
CA GLN A 41 8.27 -33.58 -2.07
C GLN A 41 9.15 -34.70 -2.63
N SER A 42 10.47 -34.52 -2.64
CA SER A 42 11.41 -35.57 -3.03
C SER A 42 11.33 -36.78 -2.09
N LYS A 43 11.26 -36.54 -0.78
CA LYS A 43 11.10 -37.61 0.22
C LYS A 43 9.70 -38.25 0.20
N ASP A 44 8.64 -37.50 -0.13
CA ASP A 44 7.29 -38.03 -0.35
C ASP A 44 7.25 -39.04 -1.52
N ARG A 45 7.95 -38.73 -2.62
CA ARG A 45 8.12 -39.67 -3.74
C ARG A 45 8.85 -40.95 -3.31
N LYS A 46 9.89 -40.82 -2.48
CA LYS A 46 10.60 -41.98 -1.91
C LYS A 46 9.72 -42.81 -0.98
N LEU A 47 8.89 -42.19 -0.15
CA LEU A 47 7.91 -42.90 0.68
C LEU A 47 6.92 -43.70 -0.17
N THR A 48 6.47 -43.11 -1.29
CA THR A 48 5.60 -43.81 -2.24
C THR A 48 6.31 -45.03 -2.83
N GLN A 49 7.60 -44.93 -3.16
CA GLN A 49 8.41 -46.08 -3.60
C GLN A 49 8.54 -47.15 -2.49
N HIS A 50 8.88 -46.75 -1.27
CA HIS A 50 8.98 -47.66 -0.13
C HIS A 50 7.66 -48.39 0.19
N ARG A 51 6.50 -47.78 -0.08
CA ARG A 51 5.21 -48.47 0.02
C ARG A 51 5.13 -49.70 -0.88
N HIS A 52 5.58 -49.56 -2.13
CA HIS A 52 5.61 -50.65 -3.10
C HIS A 52 6.64 -51.70 -2.69
N GLU A 53 7.79 -51.28 -2.14
CA GLU A 53 8.84 -52.19 -1.64
C GLU A 53 8.36 -52.99 -0.43
N LEU A 54 7.71 -52.36 0.55
CA LEU A 54 7.13 -53.06 1.71
C LEU A 54 6.08 -54.09 1.27
N GLN A 55 5.24 -53.75 0.28
CA GLN A 55 4.27 -54.69 -0.28
C GLN A 55 4.93 -55.87 -0.99
N ARG A 56 6.02 -55.63 -1.74
CA ARG A 56 6.84 -56.69 -2.35
C ARG A 56 7.49 -57.58 -1.30
N LEU A 57 8.13 -56.98 -0.28
CA LEU A 57 8.79 -57.72 0.81
C LEU A 57 7.79 -58.60 1.57
N ARG A 58 6.58 -58.10 1.85
CA ARG A 58 5.49 -58.89 2.44
C ARG A 58 5.13 -60.11 1.57
N GLN A 59 5.03 -59.91 0.27
CA GLN A 59 4.74 -61.00 -0.67
C GLN A 59 5.88 -62.03 -0.69
N THR A 60 7.14 -61.57 -0.77
CA THR A 60 8.32 -62.45 -0.75
C THR A 60 8.44 -63.23 0.56
N ILE A 61 8.16 -62.62 1.72
CA ILE A 61 8.11 -63.34 3.01
C ILE A 61 7.04 -64.43 2.97
N THR A 62 5.87 -64.13 2.39
CA THR A 62 4.78 -65.11 2.26
C THR A 62 5.16 -66.27 1.34
N GLU A 63 5.89 -66.00 0.26
CA GLU A 63 6.37 -66.99 -0.71
C GLU A 63 7.44 -67.93 -0.12
N ILE A 64 8.35 -67.43 0.71
CA ILE A 64 9.46 -68.21 1.29
C ILE A 64 9.07 -68.83 2.66
N SER A 65 7.94 -68.41 3.23
CA SER A 65 7.36 -68.95 4.47
C SER A 65 7.30 -70.49 4.57
N PRO A 66 6.95 -71.26 3.51
CA PRO A 66 6.90 -72.72 3.62
C PRO A 66 8.29 -73.38 3.77
N GLU A 67 9.37 -72.66 3.44
CA GLU A 67 10.74 -73.18 3.35
C GLU A 67 11.63 -72.76 4.54
N LEU A 68 11.09 -71.97 5.48
CA LEU A 68 11.80 -71.38 6.60
C LEU A 68 11.31 -71.88 7.96
N HIS A 69 12.14 -71.74 8.99
CA HIS A 69 11.75 -72.05 10.36
C HIS A 69 10.71 -71.03 10.85
N PRO A 70 9.67 -71.44 11.62
CA PRO A 70 8.62 -70.55 12.10
C PRO A 70 9.13 -69.31 12.87
N ASP A 71 10.21 -69.47 13.63
CA ASP A 71 10.80 -68.35 14.40
C ASP A 71 11.44 -67.28 13.51
N ASP A 72 12.10 -67.67 12.41
CA ASP A 72 12.72 -66.74 11.46
C ASP A 72 11.64 -65.94 10.71
N ILE A 73 10.54 -66.61 10.36
CA ILE A 73 9.37 -65.98 9.73
C ILE A 73 8.73 -64.99 10.70
N ASN A 74 8.57 -65.35 11.97
CA ASN A 74 8.02 -64.48 13.00
C ASN A 74 8.88 -63.22 13.19
N GLN A 75 10.21 -63.36 13.20
CA GLN A 75 11.12 -62.20 13.29
C GLN A 75 10.99 -61.26 12.08
N LEU A 76 10.99 -61.81 10.85
CA LEU A 76 10.82 -61.02 9.63
C LEU A 76 9.46 -60.31 9.58
N MET A 77 8.38 -61.01 9.94
CA MET A 77 7.03 -60.46 10.01
C MET A 77 6.91 -59.36 11.07
N GLN A 78 7.56 -59.54 12.23
CA GLN A 78 7.59 -58.51 13.27
C GLN A 78 8.34 -57.27 12.80
N LYS A 79 9.52 -57.42 12.17
CA LYS A 79 10.30 -56.31 11.60
C LYS A 79 9.50 -55.56 10.53
N LEU A 80 8.83 -56.30 9.64
CA LEU A 80 7.95 -55.75 8.60
C LEU A 80 6.79 -54.95 9.20
N ASN A 81 6.06 -55.51 10.18
CA ASN A 81 4.93 -54.82 10.81
C ASN A 81 5.38 -53.50 11.49
N VAL A 82 6.54 -53.51 12.15
CA VAL A 82 7.12 -52.28 12.73
C VAL A 82 7.44 -51.26 11.65
N LEU A 83 8.00 -51.68 10.52
CA LEU A 83 8.30 -50.79 9.39
C LEU A 83 7.04 -50.24 8.73
N GLU A 84 5.98 -51.03 8.58
CA GLU A 84 4.67 -50.57 8.08
C GLU A 84 4.08 -49.46 8.97
N ILE A 85 4.19 -49.60 10.30
CA ILE A 85 3.77 -48.56 11.26
C ILE A 85 4.65 -47.31 11.13
N GLN A 86 5.97 -47.47 11.13
CA GLN A 86 6.91 -46.36 11.01
C GLN A 86 6.76 -45.61 9.68
N TRP A 87 6.46 -46.33 8.60
CA TRP A 87 6.18 -45.79 7.28
C TRP A 87 4.91 -44.93 7.30
N SER A 88 3.82 -45.43 7.89
CA SER A 88 2.56 -44.69 8.02
C SER A 88 2.74 -43.39 8.82
N ASP A 89 3.52 -43.45 9.91
CA ASP A 89 3.88 -42.25 10.68
C ASP A 89 4.70 -41.25 9.86
N ALA A 90 5.70 -41.71 9.11
CA ALA A 90 6.53 -40.85 8.28
C ALA A 90 5.73 -40.22 7.12
N GLU A 91 4.79 -40.97 6.53
CA GLU A 91 3.86 -40.48 5.51
C GLU A 91 2.97 -39.36 6.07
N ARG A 92 2.40 -39.55 7.26
CA ARG A 92 1.62 -38.51 7.93
C ARG A 92 2.46 -37.26 8.23
N ILE A 93 3.69 -37.43 8.73
CA ILE A 93 4.60 -36.32 9.05
C ILE A 93 4.93 -35.52 7.79
N ILE A 94 5.32 -36.18 6.70
CA ILE A 94 5.68 -35.50 5.45
C ILE A 94 4.48 -34.76 4.85
N ARG A 95 3.30 -35.38 4.80
CA ARG A 95 2.10 -34.71 4.28
C ARG A 95 1.78 -33.45 5.08
N THR A 96 1.78 -33.58 6.41
CA THR A 96 1.53 -32.44 7.31
C THR A 96 2.57 -31.32 7.12
N LEU A 97 3.86 -31.67 6.95
CA LEU A 97 4.90 -30.69 6.66
C LEU A 97 4.67 -30.00 5.32
N ILE A 98 4.40 -30.75 4.25
CA ILE A 98 4.12 -30.19 2.92
C ILE A 98 2.93 -29.25 2.97
N ASP A 99 1.83 -29.64 3.61
CA ASP A 99 0.62 -28.81 3.73
C ASP A 99 0.90 -27.50 4.47
N ASN A 100 1.58 -27.58 5.62
CA ASN A 100 1.94 -26.40 6.42
C ASN A 100 2.89 -25.46 5.68
N LEU A 101 3.91 -26.01 5.00
CA LEU A 101 4.87 -25.22 4.21
C LEU A 101 4.20 -24.58 3.01
N THR A 102 3.30 -25.29 2.34
CA THR A 102 2.55 -24.77 1.18
C THR A 102 1.63 -23.64 1.61
N LYS A 103 0.91 -23.81 2.73
CA LYS A 103 0.06 -22.76 3.30
C LYS A 103 0.88 -21.52 3.71
N LYS A 104 2.00 -21.73 4.42
CA LYS A 104 2.91 -20.64 4.79
C LYS A 104 3.42 -19.92 3.55
N ARG A 105 3.82 -20.65 2.50
CA ARG A 105 4.25 -20.08 1.21
C ARG A 105 3.18 -19.20 0.59
N SER A 106 1.92 -19.68 0.53
CA SER A 106 0.83 -18.90 -0.04
C SER A 106 0.56 -17.62 0.77
N GLU A 107 0.60 -17.70 2.11
CA GLU A 107 0.42 -16.52 2.97
C GLU A 107 1.49 -15.46 2.75
N TYR A 108 2.77 -15.86 2.61
CA TYR A 108 3.84 -14.93 2.23
C TYR A 108 3.62 -14.31 0.86
N HIS A 109 3.27 -15.13 -0.13
CA HIS A 109 3.06 -14.65 -1.49
C HIS A 109 1.89 -13.66 -1.58
N ASP A 110 0.79 -13.96 -0.90
CA ASP A 110 -0.37 -13.07 -0.82
C ASP A 110 -0.03 -11.75 -0.12
N PHE A 111 0.74 -11.81 0.97
CA PHE A 111 1.25 -10.62 1.64
C PHE A 111 2.09 -9.76 0.69
N GLU A 112 3.07 -10.36 0.02
CA GLU A 112 3.99 -9.66 -0.87
C GLU A 112 3.26 -8.99 -2.05
N ASN A 113 2.29 -9.71 -2.64
CA ASN A 113 1.44 -9.20 -3.70
C ASN A 113 0.59 -8.02 -3.23
N LYS A 114 0.01 -8.09 -2.03
CA LYS A 114 -0.77 -6.97 -1.46
C LYS A 114 0.10 -5.75 -1.19
N CYS A 115 1.31 -5.95 -0.65
CA CYS A 115 2.29 -4.88 -0.45
C CYS A 115 2.63 -4.19 -1.78
N LYS A 116 3.00 -4.97 -2.80
CA LYS A 116 3.34 -4.46 -4.13
C LYS A 116 2.20 -3.64 -4.74
N ARG A 117 0.97 -4.18 -4.72
CA ARG A 117 -0.20 -3.50 -5.26
C ARG A 117 -0.51 -2.19 -4.55
N LEU A 118 -0.32 -2.12 -3.22
CA LEU A 118 -0.52 -0.88 -2.48
C LEU A 118 0.56 0.16 -2.81
N ILE A 119 1.82 -0.25 -2.92
CA ILE A 119 2.92 0.65 -3.30
C ILE A 119 2.64 1.24 -4.69
N GLU A 120 2.33 0.39 -5.67
CA GLU A 120 1.97 0.83 -7.03
C GLU A 120 0.76 1.78 -7.02
N TRP A 121 -0.24 1.49 -6.19
CA TRP A 121 -1.39 2.37 -6.04
C TRP A 121 -0.99 3.74 -5.48
N PHE A 122 -0.19 3.80 -4.42
CA PHE A 122 0.24 5.08 -3.84
C PHE A 122 1.10 5.90 -4.81
N GLU A 123 2.03 5.23 -5.52
CA GLU A 123 2.86 5.87 -6.53
C GLU A 123 2.02 6.45 -7.67
N HIS A 124 1.04 5.69 -8.16
CA HIS A 124 0.11 6.19 -9.18
C HIS A 124 -0.78 7.32 -8.65
N PHE A 125 -1.28 7.18 -7.42
CA PHE A 125 -2.18 8.13 -6.79
C PHE A 125 -1.53 9.50 -6.61
N LEU A 126 -0.31 9.53 -6.09
CA LEU A 126 0.45 10.76 -5.86
C LEU A 126 0.86 11.46 -7.14
N ASN A 127 1.30 10.70 -8.15
CA ASN A 127 1.82 11.28 -9.38
C ASN A 127 0.72 11.75 -10.34
N THR A 128 -0.44 11.09 -10.30
CA THR A 128 -1.41 11.15 -11.40
C THR A 128 -2.82 11.44 -10.88
N GLU A 129 -3.37 10.54 -10.08
CA GLU A 129 -4.81 10.51 -9.79
C GLU A 129 -5.30 11.76 -9.03
N ILE A 130 -4.55 12.21 -8.02
CA ILE A 130 -4.92 13.42 -7.24
C ILE A 130 -5.01 14.64 -8.16
N ASN A 131 -4.09 14.78 -9.12
CA ASN A 131 -4.07 15.91 -10.02
C ASN A 131 -5.25 15.86 -11.00
N HIS A 132 -5.52 14.70 -11.58
CA HIS A 132 -6.62 14.53 -12.54
C HIS A 132 -7.99 14.79 -11.91
N ARG A 133 -8.19 14.38 -10.65
CA ARG A 133 -9.47 14.55 -9.95
C ARG A 133 -9.85 15.99 -9.65
N ILE A 134 -8.87 16.90 -9.62
CA ILE A 134 -9.10 18.31 -9.33
C ILE A 134 -8.81 19.22 -10.52
N ASP A 135 -8.40 18.65 -11.66
CA ASP A 135 -8.09 19.43 -12.84
C ASP A 135 -9.36 20.06 -13.43
N GLY A 136 -9.25 21.33 -13.85
CA GLY A 136 -10.37 22.10 -14.39
C GLY A 136 -11.50 22.46 -13.41
N LEU A 137 -11.38 22.13 -12.11
CA LEU A 137 -12.38 22.48 -11.11
C LEU A 137 -12.15 23.87 -10.48
N THR A 138 -13.21 24.45 -9.91
CA THR A 138 -13.07 25.65 -9.07
C THR A 138 -12.30 25.33 -7.79
N LEU A 139 -11.81 26.35 -7.09
CA LEU A 139 -11.06 26.18 -5.85
C LEU A 139 -11.91 25.55 -4.75
N GLU A 140 -13.20 25.91 -4.67
CA GLU A 140 -14.17 25.36 -3.73
C GLU A 140 -14.44 23.88 -4.00
N ALA A 141 -14.72 23.53 -5.27
CA ALA A 141 -14.96 22.14 -5.66
C ALA A 141 -13.71 21.27 -5.46
N SER A 142 -12.53 21.80 -5.81
CA SER A 142 -11.25 21.13 -5.55
C SER A 142 -11.04 20.87 -4.06
N LEU A 143 -11.36 21.86 -3.22
CA LEU A 143 -11.21 21.75 -1.77
C LEU A 143 -12.17 20.72 -1.17
N ASP A 144 -13.40 20.66 -1.67
CA ASP A 144 -14.38 19.66 -1.25
C ASP A 144 -13.92 18.24 -1.58
N ILE A 145 -13.48 17.98 -2.82
CA ILE A 145 -12.94 16.67 -3.25
C ILE A 145 -11.72 16.26 -2.41
N LEU A 146 -10.80 17.20 -2.15
CA LEU A 146 -9.62 16.94 -1.31
C LEU A 146 -10.03 16.53 0.11
N LYS A 147 -10.93 17.30 0.74
CA LYS A 147 -11.37 17.07 2.12
C LYS A 147 -12.25 15.84 2.31
N THR A 148 -12.95 15.42 1.25
CA THR A 148 -13.93 14.33 1.31
C THR A 148 -13.41 13.08 0.59
N GLU A 149 -13.49 13.03 -0.74
CA GLU A 149 -13.20 11.85 -1.54
C GLU A 149 -11.75 11.38 -1.40
N ILE A 150 -10.79 12.28 -1.60
CA ILE A 150 -9.36 11.95 -1.51
C ILE A 150 -9.01 11.50 -0.09
N ARG A 151 -9.49 12.21 0.93
CA ARG A 151 -9.28 11.84 2.33
C ARG A 151 -9.89 10.49 2.69
N ASN A 152 -11.09 10.18 2.16
CA ASN A 152 -11.72 8.88 2.36
C ASN A 152 -10.91 7.75 1.70
N LEU A 153 -10.44 7.96 0.46
CA LEU A 153 -9.57 7.00 -0.24
C LEU A 153 -8.27 6.73 0.54
N ILE A 154 -7.63 7.77 1.07
CA ILE A 154 -6.43 7.63 1.91
C ILE A 154 -6.76 6.87 3.20
N SER A 155 -7.88 7.19 3.85
CA SER A 155 -8.32 6.49 5.07
C SER A 155 -8.56 5.00 4.85
N ASP A 156 -9.19 4.61 3.74
CA ASP A 156 -9.39 3.22 3.37
C ASP A 156 -8.06 2.49 3.10
N LYS A 157 -7.09 3.19 2.49
CA LYS A 157 -5.76 2.65 2.24
C LYS A 157 -4.94 2.52 3.52
N ARG A 158 -5.09 3.45 4.48
CA ARG A 158 -4.54 3.31 5.83
C ARG A 158 -5.05 2.05 6.53
N ARG A 159 -6.34 1.72 6.43
CA ARG A 159 -6.87 0.44 6.97
C ARG A 159 -6.20 -0.76 6.31
N SER A 160 -6.04 -0.73 4.99
CA SER A 160 -5.37 -1.80 4.24
C SER A 160 -3.90 -1.98 4.67
N VAL A 161 -3.18 -0.89 4.93
CA VAL A 161 -1.80 -0.94 5.46
C VAL A 161 -1.79 -1.51 6.88
N ASN A 162 -2.71 -1.11 7.75
CA ASN A 162 -2.84 -1.66 9.10
C ASN A 162 -3.10 -3.18 9.10
N ASP A 163 -3.97 -3.66 8.20
CA ASP A 163 -4.22 -5.09 8.04
C ASP A 163 -2.95 -5.85 7.63
N LEU A 164 -2.13 -5.26 6.76
CA LEU A 164 -0.84 -5.84 6.37
C LEU A 164 0.19 -5.80 7.51
N ILE A 165 0.20 -4.76 8.34
CA ILE A 165 1.05 -4.73 9.54
C ILE A 165 0.69 -5.87 10.50
N ILE A 166 -0.61 -6.13 10.69
CA ILE A 166 -1.09 -7.26 11.50
C ILE A 166 -0.67 -8.58 10.87
N ALA A 167 -0.88 -8.75 9.56
CA ALA A 167 -0.46 -9.95 8.83
C ALA A 167 1.06 -10.19 8.92
N ALA A 168 1.86 -9.13 8.77
CA ALA A 168 3.30 -9.17 8.93
C ALA A 168 3.70 -9.65 10.33
N ARG A 169 3.06 -9.15 11.41
CA ARG A 169 3.32 -9.61 12.79
C ARG A 169 3.02 -11.09 12.98
N VAL A 170 1.98 -11.62 12.33
CA VAL A 170 1.68 -13.06 12.35
C VAL A 170 2.78 -13.84 11.62
N LEU A 171 3.16 -13.40 10.42
CA LEU A 171 4.23 -14.02 9.63
C LEU A 171 5.56 -14.03 10.39
N GLN A 172 5.93 -12.93 11.06
CA GLN A 172 7.17 -12.81 11.84
C GLN A 172 7.36 -13.91 12.88
N ARG A 173 6.28 -14.40 13.49
CA ARG A 173 6.35 -15.47 14.52
C ARG A 173 6.86 -16.80 13.97
N HIS A 174 6.78 -16.97 12.65
CA HIS A 174 7.12 -18.21 11.98
C HIS A 174 8.39 -18.09 11.13
N ILE A 175 9.00 -16.89 11.06
CA ILE A 175 10.27 -16.69 10.34
C ILE A 175 11.43 -17.06 11.26
N THR A 176 12.26 -17.98 10.79
CA THR A 176 13.55 -18.30 11.38
C THR A 176 14.70 -17.61 10.65
N ASP A 177 14.56 -17.37 9.34
CA ASP A 177 15.53 -16.66 8.52
C ASP A 177 15.57 -15.15 8.81
N GLN A 178 16.72 -14.67 9.26
CA GLN A 178 16.96 -13.26 9.55
C GLN A 178 16.84 -12.37 8.30
N LEU A 179 17.21 -12.86 7.11
CA LEU A 179 17.12 -12.09 5.87
C LEU A 179 15.67 -11.90 5.44
N GLN A 180 14.86 -12.96 5.46
CA GLN A 180 13.43 -12.88 5.20
C GLN A 180 12.71 -11.97 6.22
N LEU A 181 13.10 -12.05 7.50
CA LEU A 181 12.56 -11.17 8.54
C LEU A 181 12.88 -9.69 8.26
N GLN A 182 14.11 -9.40 7.86
CA GLN A 182 14.54 -8.05 7.51
C GLN A 182 13.80 -7.53 6.28
N THR A 183 13.62 -8.37 5.25
CA THR A 183 12.88 -8.01 4.03
C THR A 183 11.43 -7.67 4.34
N LEU A 184 10.77 -8.48 5.17
CA LEU A 184 9.40 -8.23 5.59
C LEU A 184 9.27 -6.92 6.41
N LYS A 185 10.23 -6.63 7.29
CA LYS A 185 10.27 -5.35 8.01
C LYS A 185 10.43 -4.17 7.05
N GLN A 186 11.38 -4.26 6.11
CA GLN A 186 11.60 -3.20 5.11
C GLN A 186 10.38 -2.94 4.23
N GLN A 187 9.63 -3.99 3.85
CA GLN A 187 8.39 -3.83 3.09
C GLN A 187 7.31 -3.07 3.88
N ILE A 188 7.15 -3.38 5.17
CA ILE A 188 6.22 -2.66 6.05
C ILE A 188 6.67 -1.22 6.26
N ASP A 189 7.94 -1.00 6.58
CA ASP A 189 8.49 0.35 6.79
C ASP A 189 8.29 1.21 5.53
N ARG A 190 8.50 0.62 4.34
CA ARG A 190 8.24 1.31 3.07
C ARG A 190 6.77 1.68 2.89
N LEU A 191 5.85 0.79 3.21
CA LEU A 191 4.41 1.05 3.13
C LEU A 191 3.99 2.19 4.07
N GLU A 192 4.45 2.15 5.32
CA GLU A 192 4.16 3.21 6.31
C GLU A 192 4.74 4.56 5.86
N GLN A 193 5.97 4.58 5.35
CA GLN A 193 6.59 5.80 4.83
C GLN A 193 5.80 6.40 3.66
N ILE A 194 5.37 5.58 2.70
CA ILE A 194 4.62 6.05 1.54
C ILE A 194 3.22 6.54 1.96
N LEU A 195 2.55 5.83 2.87
CA LEU A 195 1.25 6.27 3.42
C LEU A 195 1.38 7.63 4.11
N ASN A 196 2.38 7.80 4.99
CA ASN A 196 2.60 9.05 5.71
C ASN A 196 2.91 10.20 4.76
N ARG A 197 3.74 9.97 3.74
CA ARG A 197 4.01 10.97 2.68
C ARG A 197 2.73 11.34 1.92
N THR A 198 1.83 10.38 1.71
CA THR A 198 0.57 10.62 1.00
C THR A 198 -0.38 11.50 1.81
N GLU A 199 -0.51 11.21 3.11
CA GLU A 199 -1.31 12.02 4.03
C GLU A 199 -0.76 13.43 4.18
N GLU A 200 0.56 13.56 4.33
CA GLU A 200 1.22 14.87 4.44
C GLU A 200 1.03 15.69 3.15
N HIS A 201 1.12 15.04 1.99
CA HIS A 201 0.88 15.69 0.70
C HIS A 201 -0.57 16.20 0.58
N ASP A 202 -1.56 15.39 0.94
CA ASP A 202 -2.97 15.81 0.96
C ASP A 202 -3.19 16.99 1.91
N GLU A 203 -2.68 16.91 3.15
CA GLU A 203 -2.84 17.95 4.15
C GLU A 203 -2.22 19.29 3.69
N LYS A 204 -1.01 19.23 3.12
CA LYS A 204 -0.34 20.42 2.55
C LYS A 204 -1.17 21.02 1.41
N ARG A 205 -1.74 20.19 0.56
CA ARG A 205 -2.53 20.63 -0.61
C ARG A 205 -3.86 21.27 -0.18
N ILE A 206 -4.50 20.72 0.84
CA ILE A 206 -5.71 21.30 1.45
C ILE A 206 -5.40 22.67 2.04
N LYS A 207 -4.38 22.76 2.92
CA LYS A 207 -3.97 24.04 3.53
C LYS A 207 -3.65 25.10 2.47
N LYS A 208 -2.91 24.72 1.44
CA LYS A 208 -2.58 25.63 0.33
C LYS A 208 -3.85 26.10 -0.39
N THR A 209 -4.77 25.19 -0.70
CA THR A 209 -6.02 25.52 -1.40
C THR A 209 -6.91 26.43 -0.54
N GLU A 210 -6.99 26.21 0.77
CA GLU A 210 -7.72 27.08 1.70
C GLU A 210 -7.16 28.50 1.74
N ILE A 211 -5.83 28.64 1.79
CA ILE A 211 -5.18 29.96 1.78
C ILE A 211 -5.48 30.69 0.48
N VAL A 212 -5.30 30.03 -0.66
CA VAL A 212 -5.57 30.62 -1.98
C VAL A 212 -7.05 30.99 -2.14
N LEU A 213 -7.96 30.12 -1.69
CA LEU A 213 -9.39 30.37 -1.72
C LEU A 213 -9.76 31.63 -0.91
N LYS A 214 -9.21 31.75 0.31
CA LYS A 214 -9.42 32.94 1.15
C LYS A 214 -8.90 34.21 0.46
N MET A 215 -7.68 34.15 -0.09
CA MET A 215 -7.11 35.29 -0.82
C MET A 215 -7.95 35.69 -2.04
N PHE A 216 -8.56 34.71 -2.72
CA PHE A 216 -9.47 34.96 -3.82
C PHE A 216 -10.75 35.68 -3.35
N HIS A 217 -11.35 35.23 -2.25
CA HIS A 217 -12.52 35.90 -1.65
C HIS A 217 -12.20 37.33 -1.19
N ASP A 218 -11.05 37.52 -0.54
CA ASP A 218 -10.59 38.86 -0.10
C ASP A 218 -10.37 39.80 -1.30
N PHE A 219 -9.88 39.25 -2.42
CA PHE A 219 -9.71 39.98 -3.68
C PHE A 219 -11.05 40.36 -4.33
N GLU A 220 -11.99 39.42 -4.45
CA GLU A 220 -13.33 39.67 -5.00
C GLU A 220 -14.09 40.72 -4.19
N GLN A 221 -14.05 40.60 -2.86
CA GLN A 221 -14.67 41.60 -1.97
C GLN A 221 -14.02 42.98 -2.14
N GLY A 222 -12.69 43.05 -2.30
CA GLY A 222 -11.98 44.29 -2.56
C GLY A 222 -12.40 44.94 -3.88
N LEU A 223 -12.57 44.15 -4.94
CA LEU A 223 -13.07 44.63 -6.23
C LEU A 223 -14.51 45.13 -6.15
N GLU A 224 -15.39 44.41 -5.45
CA GLU A 224 -16.79 44.82 -5.30
C GLU A 224 -16.90 46.11 -4.48
N ASN A 225 -16.13 46.24 -3.40
CA ASN A 225 -16.06 47.47 -2.61
C ASN A 225 -15.59 48.66 -3.45
N LEU A 226 -14.54 48.47 -4.26
CA LEU A 226 -14.02 49.50 -5.16
C LEU A 226 -15.08 49.88 -6.21
N ARG A 227 -15.76 48.88 -6.78
CA ARG A 227 -16.81 49.08 -7.79
C ARG A 227 -18.00 49.85 -7.21
N SER A 228 -18.52 49.45 -6.05
CA SER A 228 -19.61 50.16 -5.37
C SER A 228 -19.20 51.59 -5.07
N TRP A 229 -18.00 51.85 -4.56
CA TRP A 229 -17.54 53.22 -4.34
C TRP A 229 -17.45 54.05 -5.62
N MET A 230 -16.90 53.48 -6.70
CA MET A 230 -16.83 54.19 -7.99
C MET A 230 -18.22 54.54 -8.53
N MET A 231 -19.18 53.62 -8.45
CA MET A 231 -20.54 53.87 -8.94
C MET A 231 -21.33 54.79 -7.99
N ASP A 232 -21.33 54.50 -6.70
CA ASP A 232 -22.19 55.21 -5.74
C ASP A 232 -21.64 56.58 -5.39
N THR A 233 -20.32 56.72 -5.23
CA THR A 233 -19.68 57.96 -4.77
C THR A 233 -19.18 58.79 -5.93
N ILE A 234 -18.37 58.24 -6.85
CA ILE A 234 -17.81 59.06 -7.94
C ILE A 234 -18.89 59.42 -8.96
N GLU A 235 -19.69 58.46 -9.45
CA GLU A 235 -20.69 58.73 -10.49
C GLU A 235 -21.77 59.70 -10.00
N THR A 236 -22.31 59.51 -8.79
CA THR A 236 -23.29 60.42 -8.19
C THR A 236 -22.74 61.84 -8.03
N ASN A 237 -21.47 61.99 -7.64
CA ASN A 237 -20.87 63.31 -7.48
C ASN A 237 -20.52 63.98 -8.81
N LEU A 238 -20.09 63.22 -9.82
CA LEU A 238 -19.92 63.71 -11.19
C LEU A 238 -21.27 64.14 -11.81
N GLN A 239 -22.36 63.41 -11.53
CA GLN A 239 -23.70 63.82 -11.98
C GLN A 239 -24.18 65.12 -11.30
N LYS A 240 -23.88 65.30 -10.00
CA LYS A 240 -24.17 66.56 -9.29
C LYS A 240 -23.37 67.75 -9.81
N SER A 241 -22.10 67.55 -10.20
CA SER A 241 -21.25 68.63 -10.70
C SER A 241 -21.65 69.13 -12.10
N LEU A 242 -22.33 68.31 -12.91
CA LEU A 242 -22.89 68.75 -14.19
C LEU A 242 -24.04 69.78 -14.04
N SER A 243 -24.57 69.98 -12.83
CA SER A 243 -25.68 70.91 -12.52
C SER A 243 -25.23 72.25 -11.92
N ILE A 244 -23.92 72.57 -11.92
CA ILE A 244 -23.31 73.71 -11.19
C ILE A 244 -23.71 75.10 -11.72
N ASN A 245 -24.20 75.21 -12.96
CA ASN A 245 -24.39 76.50 -13.65
C ASN A 245 -25.49 77.41 -13.04
N THR A 246 -26.15 77.02 -11.94
CA THR A 246 -27.21 77.79 -11.26
C THR A 246 -27.06 77.89 -9.74
N LEU A 247 -25.90 77.55 -9.15
CA LEU A 247 -25.74 77.47 -7.68
C LEU A 247 -25.36 78.81 -7.02
N ASN A 248 -25.87 79.05 -5.82
CA ASN A 248 -25.51 80.21 -4.98
C ASN A 248 -24.21 79.97 -4.17
N ALA A 249 -23.65 81.02 -3.57
CA ALA A 249 -22.36 80.97 -2.88
C ALA A 249 -22.29 79.96 -1.71
N ASN A 250 -23.41 79.68 -1.03
CA ASN A 250 -23.45 78.66 0.04
C ASN A 250 -23.43 77.25 -0.55
N GLN A 251 -24.20 77.01 -1.61
CA GLN A 251 -24.19 75.73 -2.33
C GLN A 251 -22.85 75.44 -3.00
N LEU A 252 -22.14 76.47 -3.47
CA LEU A 252 -20.79 76.34 -4.00
C LEU A 252 -19.79 75.90 -2.91
N ARG A 253 -19.93 76.44 -1.68
CA ARG A 253 -19.09 76.05 -0.54
C ARG A 253 -19.36 74.61 -0.10
N ASP A 254 -20.62 74.20 -0.04
CA ASP A 254 -21.00 72.83 0.29
C ASP A 254 -20.48 71.86 -0.79
N HIS A 255 -20.50 72.26 -2.05
CA HIS A 255 -19.93 71.49 -3.16
C HIS A 255 -18.40 71.37 -3.05
N GLN A 256 -17.70 72.45 -2.71
CA GLN A 256 -16.25 72.42 -2.47
C GLN A 256 -15.88 71.49 -1.30
N GLN A 257 -16.65 71.50 -0.20
CA GLN A 257 -16.44 70.55 0.91
C GLN A 257 -16.68 69.10 0.49
N SER A 258 -17.69 68.87 -0.37
CA SER A 258 -17.93 67.54 -0.96
C SER A 258 -16.76 67.08 -1.84
N ILE A 259 -16.13 67.98 -2.61
CA ILE A 259 -14.96 67.65 -3.44
C ILE A 259 -13.74 67.30 -2.57
N ILE A 260 -13.47 68.06 -1.51
CA ILE A 260 -12.35 67.79 -0.60
C ILE A 260 -12.54 66.44 0.13
N ALA A 261 -13.78 66.11 0.50
CA ALA A 261 -14.09 64.79 1.07
C ALA A 261 -13.82 63.66 0.06
N ILE A 262 -14.16 63.87 -1.22
CA ILE A 262 -13.86 62.91 -2.29
C ILE A 262 -12.35 62.76 -2.50
N GLU A 263 -11.57 63.84 -2.47
CA GLU A 263 -10.10 63.79 -2.59
C GLU A 263 -9.49 62.96 -1.45
N THR A 264 -9.98 63.14 -0.23
CA THR A 264 -9.56 62.34 0.94
C THR A 264 -9.95 60.86 0.78
N ASP A 265 -11.13 60.59 0.23
CA ASP A 265 -11.56 59.22 -0.06
C ASP A 265 -10.72 58.59 -1.18
N ILE A 266 -10.34 59.33 -2.23
CA ILE A 266 -9.47 58.85 -3.32
C ILE A 266 -8.13 58.37 -2.77
N GLU A 267 -7.52 59.08 -1.82
CA GLU A 267 -6.27 58.66 -1.17
C GLU A 267 -6.44 57.33 -0.42
N LYS A 268 -7.56 57.18 0.31
CA LYS A 268 -7.89 55.93 1.00
C LYS A 268 -8.12 54.76 0.02
N TYR A 269 -8.86 54.98 -1.06
CA TYR A 269 -9.11 53.96 -2.08
C TYR A 269 -7.86 53.61 -2.90
N THR A 270 -6.88 54.52 -3.02
CA THR A 270 -5.57 54.21 -3.63
C THR A 270 -4.82 53.11 -2.88
N THR A 271 -4.94 53.08 -1.54
CA THR A 271 -4.37 52.02 -0.70
C THR A 271 -5.10 50.68 -0.91
N ILE A 272 -6.43 50.73 -1.06
CA ILE A 272 -7.26 49.55 -1.34
C ILE A 272 -6.92 48.97 -2.72
N VAL A 273 -6.85 49.81 -3.76
CA VAL A 273 -6.44 49.42 -5.11
C VAL A 273 -5.06 48.76 -5.10
N SER A 274 -4.09 49.35 -4.38
CA SER A 274 -2.74 48.78 -4.27
C SER A 274 -2.76 47.39 -3.61
N SER A 275 -3.60 47.20 -2.59
CA SER A 275 -3.76 45.92 -1.90
C SER A 275 -4.42 44.86 -2.79
N VAL A 276 -5.47 45.25 -3.54
CA VAL A 276 -6.16 44.39 -4.51
C VAL A 276 -5.22 43.98 -5.64
N LEU A 277 -4.43 44.91 -6.18
CA LEU A 277 -3.44 44.61 -7.22
C LEU A 277 -2.34 43.67 -6.70
N ALA A 278 -1.84 43.88 -5.48
CA ALA A 278 -0.84 42.99 -4.87
C ALA A 278 -1.37 41.56 -4.72
N LEU A 279 -2.62 41.39 -4.27
CA LEU A 279 -3.28 40.09 -4.19
C LEU A 279 -3.47 39.47 -5.58
N GLY A 280 -3.91 40.25 -6.57
CA GLY A 280 -4.04 39.79 -7.95
C GLY A 280 -2.71 39.30 -8.54
N HIS A 281 -1.63 40.04 -8.34
CA HIS A 281 -0.28 39.62 -8.77
C HIS A 281 0.17 38.33 -8.09
N TYR A 282 -0.07 38.18 -6.79
CA TYR A 282 0.23 36.95 -6.06
C TYR A 282 -0.56 35.75 -6.62
N LEU A 283 -1.87 35.89 -6.82
CA LEU A 283 -2.72 34.83 -7.37
C LEU A 283 -2.30 34.44 -8.79
N LEU A 284 -1.95 35.41 -9.62
CA LEU A 284 -1.40 35.16 -10.96
C LEU A 284 -0.07 34.41 -10.90
N SER A 285 0.81 34.74 -9.95
CA SER A 285 2.06 33.99 -9.76
C SER A 285 1.81 32.53 -9.34
N GLU A 286 0.78 32.26 -8.53
CA GLU A 286 0.41 30.90 -8.13
C GLU A 286 -0.19 30.09 -9.29
N ILE A 287 -0.95 30.75 -10.17
CA ILE A 287 -1.46 30.15 -11.42
C ILE A 287 -0.31 29.85 -12.39
N ASP A 288 0.66 30.76 -12.52
CA ASP A 288 1.82 30.58 -13.42
C ASP A 288 2.80 29.51 -12.89
N ILE A 289 2.90 29.35 -11.57
CA ILE A 289 3.61 28.21 -10.96
C ILE A 289 2.86 26.89 -11.23
N ARG A 290 1.52 26.89 -11.16
CA ARG A 290 0.71 25.71 -11.53
C ARG A 290 0.88 25.35 -13.01
N SER A 291 0.85 26.33 -13.93
CA SER A 291 1.01 26.10 -15.37
C SER A 291 2.40 25.54 -15.73
N ARG A 292 3.45 26.01 -15.05
CA ARG A 292 4.83 25.50 -15.22
C ARG A 292 5.02 24.11 -14.61
N ASN A 293 4.41 23.82 -13.47
CA ASN A 293 4.51 22.50 -12.82
C ASN A 293 3.71 21.42 -13.55
N ILE A 294 2.61 21.77 -14.23
CA ILE A 294 1.87 20.85 -15.13
C ILE A 294 2.72 20.53 -16.37
N ASN A 295 3.50 21.49 -16.86
CA ASN A 295 4.41 21.32 -18.00
C ASN A 295 5.78 20.72 -17.64
N SER A 296 6.09 20.55 -16.35
CA SER A 296 7.35 19.96 -15.88
C SER A 296 7.22 18.48 -15.48
N ILE A 297 6.09 17.82 -15.78
CA ILE A 297 6.04 16.36 -15.78
C ILE A 297 6.93 15.92 -16.96
N PRO A 298 8.03 15.18 -16.73
CA PRO A 298 8.86 14.71 -17.83
C PRO A 298 7.99 13.88 -18.76
N ARG A 299 7.83 14.33 -20.01
CA ARG A 299 7.48 13.45 -21.13
C ARG A 299 8.68 12.55 -21.40
N THR A 300 8.93 11.62 -20.49
CA THR A 300 9.84 10.51 -20.74
C THR A 300 9.01 9.25 -20.69
N ILE A 301 8.49 8.87 -21.86
CA ILE A 301 8.52 7.53 -22.46
C ILE A 301 7.87 7.72 -23.85
N GLN A 302 8.72 7.95 -24.85
CA GLN A 302 8.66 7.24 -26.13
C GLN A 302 9.92 6.38 -26.18
#